data_AF-A0A957DBR8-F1
#
_entry.id   AF-A0A957DBR8-F1
#
_cell.length_a   1.000
_cell.length_b   1.000
_cell.length_c   1.000
_cell.angle_alpha   90.00
_cell.angle_beta   90.00
_cell.angle_gamma   90.00
#
_symmetry.space_group_name_H-M   'P 1'
#
loop_
_entity.id
_entity.type
_entity.pdbx_description
1 polymer ?
#
loop_
_entity_poly.entity_id
_entity_poly.type
_entity_poly.pdbx_seq_one_letter_code
_entity_poly.pdbx_strand_id
1 'polypeptide(L)'
;MFPEFEDSSLPAPTFSALRLGRDPNLPVPLRGVNQLSAGMKRRLLRLLIPPNLLTHFRINPISWENPAGEPLIDITAEPGEPLLRLVGWHEPGARDPFYMLELVDNIFNGLDVNLLVLSDPHSPRYYTDRGLEGRDTLFGTIHRNLVEEERAMLAGLAPAQIRLGLRASRLVMQGIEWFAAILGHPILYLEPLTYLDAWLFERRGCGYISGRRLMEKIHVAFQPGEPLHAALDGSTPFRQPGQWRTVRGRAWAIHDGILATIGESWNGVRMAKRVGYMAGMDTFPGALY
;
A
#
# COMPACT_ATOMS: atom_id res chain seq x y z
N MET A 1 -18.91 11.77 60.31
CA MET A 1 -17.74 11.08 59.71
C MET A 1 -18.31 9.93 58.90
N PHE A 2 -18.60 10.18 57.62
CA PHE A 2 -19.02 9.17 56.66
C PHE A 2 -17.78 8.81 55.83
N PRO A 3 -17.49 7.53 55.57
CA PRO A 3 -16.33 7.17 54.77
C PRO A 3 -16.65 7.42 53.29
N GLU A 4 -15.76 8.15 52.63
CA GLU A 4 -15.68 8.24 51.18
C GLU A 4 -15.27 6.87 50.64
N PHE A 5 -16.15 6.26 49.84
CA PHE A 5 -15.75 5.19 48.92
C PHE A 5 -15.33 5.86 47.61
N GLU A 6 -14.02 6.01 47.41
CA GLU A 6 -13.46 6.18 46.07
C GLU A 6 -13.63 4.86 45.31
N ASP A 7 -14.70 4.75 44.53
CA ASP A 7 -14.82 3.71 43.51
C ASP A 7 -13.95 4.10 42.31
N SER A 8 -12.67 3.69 42.38
CA SER A 8 -11.71 3.76 41.29
C SER A 8 -11.90 2.58 40.35
N SER A 9 -13.04 2.54 39.65
CA SER A 9 -13.23 1.61 38.53
C SER A 9 -14.17 2.14 37.45
N LEU A 10 -14.01 3.41 37.06
CA LEU A 10 -14.60 3.86 35.80
C LEU A 10 -13.96 3.06 34.65
N PRO A 11 -14.74 2.31 33.85
CA PRO A 11 -14.20 1.65 32.67
C PRO A 11 -13.55 2.70 31.77
N ALA A 12 -12.39 2.37 31.19
CA ALA A 12 -11.72 3.20 30.19
C ALA A 12 -12.78 3.69 29.19
N PRO A 13 -12.77 5.00 28.83
CA PRO A 13 -13.88 5.59 28.11
C PRO A 13 -14.10 4.84 26.80
N THR A 14 -15.18 4.07 26.73
CA THR A 14 -15.55 3.32 25.53
C THR A 14 -15.75 4.32 24.41
N PHE A 15 -15.06 4.15 23.29
CA PHE A 15 -15.31 4.93 22.08
C PHE A 15 -16.75 4.67 21.61
N SER A 16 -17.68 5.51 22.05
CA SER A 16 -19.09 5.44 21.68
C SER A 16 -19.29 6.05 20.29
N ALA A 17 -20.28 5.53 19.53
CA ALA A 17 -20.78 6.15 18.30
C ALA A 17 -21.06 7.67 18.47
N LEU A 18 -21.36 8.10 19.69
CA LEU A 18 -21.56 9.51 20.05
C LEU A 18 -20.32 10.39 19.80
N ARG A 19 -19.09 9.85 19.84
CA ARG A 19 -17.88 10.63 19.52
C ARG A 19 -17.71 10.89 18.03
N LEU A 20 -18.11 9.96 17.15
CA LEU A 20 -18.20 10.21 15.70
C LEU A 20 -19.20 11.33 15.38
N GLY A 21 -20.18 11.56 16.25
CA GLY A 21 -21.21 12.60 16.09
C GLY A 21 -20.96 13.91 16.85
N ARG A 22 -19.83 14.07 17.56
CA ARG A 22 -19.57 15.28 18.38
C ARG A 22 -19.09 16.47 17.55
N ASP A 23 -17.98 16.31 16.85
CA ASP A 23 -17.41 17.32 15.96
C ASP A 23 -16.86 16.63 14.72
N PRO A 24 -17.45 16.85 13.53
CA PRO A 24 -16.99 16.21 12.30
C PRO A 24 -15.59 16.67 11.86
N ASN A 25 -15.03 17.73 12.48
CA ASN A 25 -13.70 18.23 12.16
C ASN A 25 -12.60 17.65 13.07
N LEU A 26 -12.96 16.93 14.13
CA LEU A 26 -11.98 16.25 14.98
C LEU A 26 -11.67 14.87 14.42
N PRO A 27 -10.40 14.59 14.07
CA PRO A 27 -10.02 13.28 13.55
C PRO A 27 -10.28 12.17 14.58
N VAL A 28 -10.83 11.05 14.11
CA VAL A 28 -11.03 9.83 14.90
C VAL A 28 -9.89 8.86 14.61
N PRO A 29 -8.94 8.69 15.54
CA PRO A 29 -7.80 7.79 15.32
C PRO A 29 -8.25 6.33 15.21
N LEU A 30 -7.45 5.51 14.55
CA LEU A 30 -7.63 4.06 14.45
C LEU A 30 -7.69 3.40 15.82
N ARG A 31 -6.93 3.89 16.82
CA ARG A 31 -7.10 3.43 18.23
C ARG A 31 -8.54 3.51 18.72
N GLY A 32 -9.26 4.57 18.33
CA GLY A 32 -10.68 4.75 18.63
C GLY A 32 -11.58 3.84 17.78
N VAL A 33 -11.31 3.73 16.48
CA VAL A 33 -12.01 2.80 15.58
C VAL A 33 -11.92 1.36 16.08
N ASN A 34 -10.75 0.95 16.57
CA ASN A 34 -10.47 -0.40 17.02
C ASN A 34 -11.23 -0.80 18.28
N GLN A 35 -11.72 0.18 19.05
CA GLN A 35 -12.57 -0.02 20.23
C GLN A 35 -14.06 -0.21 19.89
N LEU A 36 -14.48 0.00 18.63
CA LEU A 36 -15.86 -0.21 18.22
C LEU A 36 -16.28 -1.68 18.37
N SER A 37 -17.59 -1.93 18.45
CA SER A 37 -18.10 -3.32 18.39
C SER A 37 -17.76 -3.96 17.05
N ALA A 38 -17.64 -5.30 17.01
CA ALA A 38 -17.31 -6.02 15.78
C ALA A 38 -18.24 -5.69 14.61
N GLY A 39 -19.55 -5.54 14.86
CA GLY A 39 -20.53 -5.15 13.85
C GLY A 39 -20.32 -3.73 13.30
N MET A 40 -20.00 -2.77 14.18
CA MET A 40 -19.69 -1.39 13.76
C MET A 40 -18.38 -1.32 13.00
N LYS A 41 -17.32 -2.00 13.48
CA LYS A 41 -16.04 -2.14 12.76
C LYS A 41 -16.27 -2.69 11.36
N ARG A 42 -16.93 -3.85 11.24
CA ARG A 42 -17.20 -4.47 9.92
C ARG A 42 -17.96 -3.53 9.00
N ARG A 43 -18.97 -2.80 9.51
CA ARG A 43 -19.75 -1.85 8.69
C ARG A 43 -18.90 -0.70 8.14
N LEU A 44 -18.02 -0.15 8.97
CA LEU A 44 -17.13 0.94 8.58
C LEU A 44 -16.04 0.47 7.60
N LEU A 45 -15.43 -0.68 7.88
CA LEU A 45 -14.29 -1.22 7.13
C LEU A 45 -14.65 -1.73 5.73
N ARG A 46 -15.94 -1.91 5.41
CA ARG A 46 -16.42 -2.23 4.05
C ARG A 46 -15.99 -1.23 2.98
N LEU A 47 -15.72 0.01 3.37
CA LEU A 47 -15.25 1.05 2.44
C LEU A 47 -13.85 0.77 1.89
N LEU A 48 -13.05 0.00 2.64
CA LEU A 48 -11.66 -0.25 2.30
C LEU A 48 -11.50 -1.34 1.24
N ILE A 49 -12.50 -2.20 1.02
CA ILE A 49 -12.43 -3.26 0.02
C ILE A 49 -13.49 -3.01 -1.06
N PRO A 50 -13.08 -2.69 -2.31
CA PRO A 50 -14.01 -2.46 -3.40
C PRO A 50 -14.98 -3.64 -3.61
N PRO A 51 -16.32 -3.41 -3.61
CA PRO A 51 -17.30 -4.50 -3.75
C PRO A 51 -17.14 -5.31 -5.04
N ASN A 52 -16.64 -4.72 -6.12
CA ASN A 52 -16.38 -5.42 -7.36
C ASN A 52 -15.25 -6.46 -7.24
N LEU A 53 -14.25 -6.24 -6.38
CA LEU A 53 -13.24 -7.25 -6.07
C LEU A 53 -13.86 -8.42 -5.29
N LEU A 54 -14.71 -8.12 -4.31
CA LEU A 54 -15.41 -9.14 -3.52
C LEU A 54 -16.32 -10.00 -4.41
N THR A 55 -17.11 -9.36 -5.27
CA THR A 55 -17.99 -10.06 -6.23
C THR A 55 -17.20 -10.94 -7.20
N HIS A 56 -16.02 -10.49 -7.67
CA HIS A 56 -15.18 -11.29 -8.57
C HIS A 56 -14.77 -12.63 -7.95
N PHE A 57 -14.52 -12.66 -6.64
CA PHE A 57 -14.18 -13.87 -5.88
C PHE A 57 -15.40 -14.53 -5.20
N ARG A 58 -16.63 -14.12 -5.54
CA ARG A 58 -17.88 -14.61 -4.93
C ARG A 58 -17.94 -14.44 -3.42
N ILE A 59 -17.32 -13.38 -2.91
CA ILE A 59 -17.35 -12.99 -1.50
C ILE A 59 -18.52 -12.03 -1.31
N ASN A 60 -19.38 -12.31 -0.34
CA ASN A 60 -20.49 -11.42 0.00
C ASN A 60 -19.94 -10.08 0.54
N PRO A 61 -20.29 -8.92 -0.02
CA PRO A 61 -19.71 -7.63 0.38
C PRO A 61 -20.15 -7.16 1.77
N ILE A 62 -21.14 -7.81 2.38
CA ILE A 62 -21.69 -7.50 3.68
C ILE A 62 -21.15 -8.46 4.74
N SER A 63 -21.32 -9.77 4.54
CA SER A 63 -20.88 -10.77 5.52
C SER A 63 -19.39 -11.08 5.44
N TRP A 64 -18.78 -10.87 4.27
CA TRP A 64 -17.41 -11.27 3.91
C TRP A 64 -17.16 -12.77 3.90
N GLU A 65 -18.24 -13.52 3.67
CA GLU A 65 -18.22 -14.96 3.56
C GLU A 65 -18.39 -15.39 2.09
N ASN A 66 -17.93 -16.59 1.78
CA ASN A 66 -18.23 -17.26 0.51
C ASN A 66 -19.66 -17.87 0.53
N PRO A 67 -20.11 -18.51 -0.57
CA PRO A 67 -21.43 -19.15 -0.60
C PRO A 67 -21.62 -20.32 0.38
N ALA A 68 -20.53 -20.90 0.89
CA ALA A 68 -20.56 -21.95 1.91
C ALA A 68 -20.60 -21.39 3.35
N GLY A 69 -20.56 -20.05 3.51
CA GLY A 69 -20.56 -19.39 4.82
C GLY A 69 -19.18 -19.28 5.47
N GLU A 70 -18.10 -19.58 4.73
CA GLU A 70 -16.73 -19.48 5.26
C GLU A 70 -16.22 -18.04 5.14
N PRO A 71 -15.65 -17.46 6.22
CA PRO A 71 -15.13 -16.10 6.19
C PRO A 71 -13.85 -16.03 5.36
N LEU A 72 -13.75 -15.01 4.51
CA LEU A 72 -12.61 -14.81 3.61
C LEU A 72 -11.87 -13.48 3.81
N ILE A 73 -12.34 -12.64 4.73
CA ILE A 73 -11.71 -11.38 5.08
C ILE A 73 -11.38 -11.38 6.58
N ASP A 74 -10.09 -11.30 6.90
CA ASP A 74 -9.58 -11.18 8.26
C ASP A 74 -9.38 -9.70 8.62
N ILE A 75 -9.70 -9.37 9.88
CA ILE A 75 -9.47 -8.06 10.47
C ILE A 75 -8.49 -8.21 11.64
N THR A 76 -7.39 -7.48 11.61
CA THR A 76 -6.54 -7.25 12.79
C THR A 76 -6.76 -5.80 13.24
N ALA A 77 -7.40 -5.63 14.40
CA ALA A 77 -7.85 -4.33 14.90
C ALA A 77 -8.03 -4.42 16.43
N GLU A 78 -6.94 -4.68 17.14
CA GLU A 78 -6.95 -4.87 18.59
C GLU A 78 -7.37 -3.59 19.32
N PRO A 79 -8.25 -3.66 20.33
CA PRO A 79 -8.74 -2.47 21.02
C PRO A 79 -7.60 -1.61 21.59
N GLY A 80 -7.58 -0.33 21.24
CA GLY A 80 -6.56 0.61 21.71
C GLY A 80 -5.25 0.60 20.93
N GLU A 81 -5.03 -0.35 20.01
CA GLU A 81 -3.87 -0.37 19.11
C GLU A 81 -4.05 0.59 17.93
N PRO A 82 -2.97 1.21 17.42
CA PRO A 82 -3.04 2.18 16.31
C PRO A 82 -3.13 1.50 14.94
N LEU A 83 -3.04 0.17 14.91
CA LEU A 83 -2.92 -0.64 13.71
C LEU A 83 -4.29 -1.17 13.28
N LEU A 84 -4.58 -1.02 12.00
CA LEU A 84 -5.70 -1.68 11.33
C LEU A 84 -5.16 -2.45 10.13
N ARG A 85 -5.36 -3.77 10.10
CA ARG A 85 -5.01 -4.62 8.97
C ARG A 85 -6.24 -5.36 8.44
N LEU A 86 -6.39 -5.38 7.13
CA LEU A 86 -7.36 -6.21 6.41
C LEU A 86 -6.60 -7.17 5.49
N VAL A 87 -6.95 -8.45 5.56
CA VAL A 87 -6.40 -9.49 4.68
C VAL A 87 -7.55 -10.21 4.01
N GLY A 88 -7.51 -10.33 2.68
CA GLY A 88 -8.54 -10.98 1.89
C GLY A 88 -8.02 -12.19 1.13
N TRP A 89 -8.76 -13.29 1.22
CA TRP A 89 -8.48 -14.57 0.58
C TRP A 89 -9.55 -14.89 -0.48
N HIS A 90 -9.16 -15.50 -1.59
CA HIS A 90 -10.12 -15.83 -2.65
C HIS A 90 -10.85 -17.16 -2.37
N GLU A 91 -10.25 -18.01 -1.55
CA GLU A 91 -10.80 -19.27 -1.07
C GLU A 91 -10.13 -19.67 0.26
N PRO A 92 -10.77 -20.54 1.07
CA PRO A 92 -10.18 -21.06 2.29
C PRO A 92 -8.88 -21.82 2.01
N GLY A 93 -7.84 -21.61 2.82
CA GLY A 93 -6.54 -22.27 2.64
C GLY A 93 -5.71 -21.78 1.46
N ALA A 94 -6.15 -20.71 0.77
CA ALA A 94 -5.37 -20.06 -0.27
C ALA A 94 -3.97 -19.69 0.23
N ARG A 95 -2.96 -19.91 -0.62
CA ARG A 95 -1.56 -19.69 -0.24
C ARG A 95 -1.20 -18.23 0.01
N ASP A 96 -1.62 -17.35 -0.89
CA ASP A 96 -1.31 -15.92 -0.82
C ASP A 96 -2.65 -15.14 -0.83
N PRO A 97 -2.76 -14.05 -0.05
CA PRO A 97 -3.96 -13.22 -0.07
C PRO A 97 -4.05 -12.45 -1.39
N PHE A 98 -5.27 -12.22 -1.87
CA PHE A 98 -5.49 -11.35 -3.03
C PHE A 98 -5.45 -9.87 -2.64
N TYR A 99 -5.68 -9.57 -1.36
CA TYR A 99 -5.77 -8.23 -0.81
C TYR A 99 -5.09 -8.16 0.55
N MET A 100 -4.24 -7.16 0.74
CA MET A 100 -3.75 -6.76 2.06
C MET A 100 -3.71 -5.24 2.14
N LEU A 101 -4.29 -4.68 3.20
CA LEU A 101 -4.18 -3.27 3.53
C LEU A 101 -3.77 -3.13 4.99
N GLU A 102 -2.77 -2.30 5.23
CA GLU A 102 -2.36 -1.89 6.57
C GLU A 102 -2.41 -0.37 6.69
N LEU A 103 -3.15 0.11 7.69
CA LEU A 103 -3.25 1.51 8.08
C LEU A 103 -2.76 1.66 9.52
N VAL A 104 -2.04 2.74 9.81
CA VAL A 104 -1.53 3.04 11.16
C VAL A 104 -1.76 4.52 11.51
N ASP A 105 -2.18 4.79 12.75
CA ASP A 105 -2.20 6.15 13.28
C ASP A 105 -0.79 6.74 13.32
N ASN A 106 -0.61 7.94 12.80
CA ASN A 106 0.65 8.65 12.88
C ASN A 106 0.63 9.81 13.89
N ILE A 107 1.81 10.34 14.20
CA ILE A 107 2.00 11.40 15.20
C ILE A 107 1.41 12.76 14.79
N PHE A 108 1.00 12.93 13.53
CA PHE A 108 0.47 14.18 12.98
C PHE A 108 -1.07 14.15 12.84
N ASN A 109 -1.75 13.28 13.60
CA ASN A 109 -3.19 13.03 13.46
C ASN A 109 -3.60 12.63 12.03
N GLY A 110 -2.69 12.02 11.27
CA GLY A 110 -2.92 11.43 9.97
C GLY A 110 -2.90 9.91 10.02
N LEU A 111 -3.14 9.30 8.86
CA LEU A 111 -3.06 7.86 8.68
C LEU A 111 -1.92 7.53 7.73
N ASP A 112 -1.03 6.63 8.15
CA ASP A 112 -0.01 6.04 7.30
C ASP A 112 -0.62 4.82 6.58
N VAL A 113 -0.51 4.79 5.25
CA VAL A 113 -0.77 3.60 4.43
C VAL A 113 0.53 2.81 4.35
N ASN A 114 0.74 1.89 5.29
CA ASN A 114 1.98 1.14 5.43
C ASN A 114 2.14 0.07 4.35
N LEU A 115 1.04 -0.59 4.00
CA LEU A 115 1.06 -1.69 3.04
C LEU A 115 -0.22 -1.74 2.24
N LEU A 116 -0.08 -1.89 0.92
CA LEU A 116 -1.17 -2.20 0.00
C LEU A 116 -0.71 -3.28 -0.97
N VAL A 117 -1.28 -4.47 -0.86
CA VAL A 117 -1.06 -5.60 -1.76
C VAL A 117 -2.36 -5.90 -2.48
N LEU A 118 -2.28 -5.98 -3.81
CA LEU A 118 -3.38 -6.36 -4.69
C LEU A 118 -2.85 -7.39 -5.67
N SER A 119 -3.11 -8.67 -5.41
CA SER A 119 -2.54 -9.79 -6.15
C SER A 119 -3.64 -10.61 -6.80
N ASP A 120 -3.48 -10.93 -8.09
CA ASP A 120 -4.36 -11.87 -8.78
C ASP A 120 -3.96 -13.30 -8.40
N PRO A 121 -4.78 -14.02 -7.60
CA PRO A 121 -4.46 -15.36 -7.14
C PRO A 121 -4.39 -16.38 -8.29
N HIS A 122 -5.02 -16.10 -9.43
CA HIS A 122 -5.03 -16.98 -10.60
C HIS A 122 -3.80 -16.77 -11.51
N SER A 123 -3.04 -15.68 -11.30
CA SER A 123 -1.79 -15.45 -12.03
C SER A 123 -0.66 -16.33 -11.50
N PRO A 124 0.35 -16.70 -12.33
CA PRO A 124 1.51 -17.43 -11.85
C PRO A 124 2.20 -16.73 -10.67
N ARG A 125 2.67 -17.51 -9.70
CA ARG A 125 3.43 -17.02 -8.55
C ARG A 125 4.93 -17.06 -8.85
N TYR A 126 5.61 -15.96 -8.60
CA TYR A 126 7.06 -15.83 -8.63
C TYR A 126 7.58 -15.67 -7.20
N TYR A 127 8.64 -16.38 -6.86
CA TYR A 127 9.13 -16.48 -5.47
C TYR A 127 10.16 -15.40 -5.17
N THR A 128 9.87 -14.17 -5.59
CA THR A 128 10.70 -12.98 -5.32
C THR A 128 10.74 -12.63 -3.82
N ASP A 129 9.75 -13.11 -3.06
CA ASP A 129 9.65 -12.99 -1.60
C ASP A 129 10.52 -14.00 -0.84
N ARG A 130 11.10 -15.00 -1.51
CA ARG A 130 11.87 -16.08 -0.89
C ARG A 130 13.28 -16.17 -1.47
N GLY A 131 14.29 -16.16 -0.60
CA GLY A 131 15.67 -16.48 -0.97
C GLY A 131 15.85 -17.96 -1.30
N LEU A 132 17.07 -18.33 -1.74
CA LEU A 132 17.41 -19.71 -2.11
C LEU A 132 17.23 -20.71 -0.94
N GLU A 133 17.42 -20.24 0.29
CA GLU A 133 17.21 -21.02 1.52
C GLU A 133 15.78 -20.91 2.09
N GLY A 134 14.83 -20.33 1.35
CA GLY A 134 13.45 -20.13 1.79
C GLY A 134 13.21 -18.98 2.76
N ARG A 135 14.27 -18.25 3.18
CA ARG A 135 14.17 -17.06 4.02
C ARG A 135 13.48 -15.90 3.30
N ASP A 136 12.80 -15.04 4.04
CA ASP A 136 12.13 -13.87 3.45
C ASP A 136 13.15 -12.87 2.87
N THR A 137 12.88 -12.36 1.68
CA THR A 137 13.70 -11.31 1.04
C THR A 137 13.36 -9.92 1.57
N LEU A 138 12.23 -9.79 2.29
CA LEU A 138 11.60 -8.52 2.64
C LEU A 138 11.50 -7.58 1.44
N PHE A 139 10.83 -8.04 0.39
CA PHE A 139 10.66 -7.31 -0.87
C PHE A 139 11.97 -6.97 -1.59
N GLY A 140 13.00 -7.80 -1.41
CA GLY A 140 14.31 -7.58 -2.03
C GLY A 140 15.23 -6.62 -1.26
N THR A 141 14.84 -6.18 -0.05
CA THR A 141 15.63 -5.22 0.74
C THR A 141 16.73 -5.86 1.58
N ILE A 142 16.58 -7.13 1.98
CA ILE A 142 17.62 -7.88 2.71
C ILE A 142 18.43 -8.76 1.76
N HIS A 143 17.75 -9.58 0.95
CA HIS A 143 18.35 -10.49 -0.01
C HIS A 143 17.53 -10.50 -1.30
N ARG A 144 18.13 -10.84 -2.45
CA ARG A 144 17.43 -10.93 -3.74
C ARG A 144 17.45 -12.34 -4.27
N ASN A 145 16.33 -12.78 -4.85
CA ASN A 145 16.26 -14.00 -5.64
C ASN A 145 16.26 -13.62 -7.12
N LEU A 146 17.46 -13.41 -7.69
CA LEU A 146 17.63 -12.86 -9.03
C LEU A 146 16.97 -13.70 -10.13
N VAL A 147 16.96 -15.03 -9.96
CA VAL A 147 16.33 -15.96 -10.92
C VAL A 147 14.82 -15.73 -10.96
N GLU A 148 14.18 -15.65 -9.79
CA GLU A 148 12.73 -15.42 -9.72
C GLU A 148 12.36 -13.98 -10.06
N GLU A 149 13.22 -13.00 -9.76
CA GLU A 149 13.04 -11.60 -10.18
C GLU A 149 13.11 -11.45 -11.70
N GLU A 150 14.04 -12.11 -12.37
CA GLU A 150 14.12 -12.10 -13.83
C GLU A 150 12.88 -12.74 -14.45
N ARG A 151 12.45 -13.90 -13.94
CA ARG A 151 11.20 -14.55 -14.39
C ARG A 151 9.98 -13.66 -14.18
N ALA A 152 9.88 -13.01 -13.01
CA ALA A 152 8.81 -12.07 -12.70
C ALA A 152 8.82 -10.87 -13.65
N MET A 153 9.98 -10.28 -13.90
CA MET A 153 10.16 -9.17 -14.83
C MET A 153 9.68 -9.54 -16.23
N LEU A 154 10.13 -10.69 -16.76
CA LEU A 154 9.75 -11.17 -18.09
C LEU A 154 8.24 -11.46 -18.19
N ALA A 155 7.61 -11.87 -17.09
CA ALA A 155 6.17 -12.04 -16.99
C ALA A 155 5.38 -10.73 -16.79
N GLY A 156 6.07 -9.59 -16.73
CA GLY A 156 5.44 -8.28 -16.60
C GLY A 156 5.06 -7.89 -15.17
N LEU A 157 5.75 -8.43 -14.16
CA LEU A 157 5.66 -7.93 -12.79
C LEU A 157 6.62 -6.74 -12.60
N ALA A 158 6.31 -5.90 -11.63
CA ALA A 158 7.20 -4.89 -11.08
C ALA A 158 8.08 -5.50 -9.97
N PRO A 159 9.15 -4.80 -9.53
CA PRO A 159 9.88 -5.20 -8.33
C PRO A 159 8.95 -5.38 -7.12
N ALA A 160 9.35 -6.24 -6.18
CA ALA A 160 8.58 -6.59 -4.97
C ALA A 160 7.24 -7.32 -5.20
N GLN A 161 6.81 -7.55 -6.45
CA GLN A 161 5.60 -8.32 -6.73
C GLN A 161 5.90 -9.83 -6.81
N ILE A 162 4.97 -10.63 -6.29
CA ILE A 162 4.98 -12.10 -6.40
C ILE A 162 3.94 -12.62 -7.41
N ARG A 163 2.96 -11.79 -7.77
CA ARG A 163 1.83 -12.10 -8.67
C ARG A 163 1.46 -10.85 -9.46
N LEU A 164 0.75 -11.02 -10.57
CA LEU A 164 0.20 -9.88 -11.31
C LEU A 164 -0.81 -9.13 -10.45
N GLY A 165 -0.89 -7.81 -10.62
CA GLY A 165 -1.82 -7.00 -9.86
C GLY A 165 -3.26 -7.04 -10.39
N LEU A 166 -4.25 -6.93 -9.50
CA LEU A 166 -5.70 -6.88 -9.83
C LEU A 166 -6.16 -5.61 -10.58
N ARG A 167 -5.24 -4.70 -10.91
CA ARG A 167 -5.53 -3.39 -11.54
C ARG A 167 -6.56 -2.52 -10.79
N ALA A 168 -6.74 -2.76 -9.49
CA ALA A 168 -7.75 -2.11 -8.66
C ALA A 168 -7.22 -0.97 -7.77
N SER A 169 -5.94 -0.59 -7.89
CA SER A 169 -5.33 0.42 -7.01
C SER A 169 -6.06 1.75 -6.99
N ARG A 170 -6.69 2.14 -8.11
CA ARG A 170 -7.51 3.37 -8.15
C ARG A 170 -8.72 3.28 -7.22
N LEU A 171 -9.45 2.18 -7.28
CA LEU A 171 -10.66 1.97 -6.47
C LEU A 171 -10.32 1.84 -5.00
N VAL A 172 -9.24 1.12 -4.68
CA VAL A 172 -8.80 0.95 -3.29
C VAL A 172 -8.36 2.28 -2.69
N MET A 173 -7.55 3.07 -3.41
CA MET A 173 -7.13 4.39 -2.92
C MET A 173 -8.32 5.34 -2.71
N GLN A 174 -9.36 5.26 -3.55
CA GLN A 174 -10.61 6.01 -3.33
C GLN A 174 -11.33 5.55 -2.06
N GLY A 175 -11.39 4.23 -1.81
CA GLY A 175 -11.96 3.67 -0.60
C GLY A 175 -11.21 4.13 0.68
N ILE A 176 -9.88 4.15 0.64
CA ILE A 176 -9.03 4.65 1.73
C ILE A 176 -9.28 6.16 1.94
N GLU A 177 -9.40 6.94 0.87
CA GLU A 177 -9.69 8.38 0.93
C GLU A 177 -11.07 8.67 1.54
N TRP A 178 -12.10 7.90 1.18
CA TRP A 178 -13.42 8.02 1.80
C TRP A 178 -13.43 7.60 3.26
N PHE A 179 -12.71 6.53 3.59
CA PHE A 179 -12.54 6.09 4.96
C PHE A 179 -11.87 7.19 5.80
N ALA A 180 -10.79 7.80 5.31
CA ALA A 180 -10.14 8.94 5.96
C ALA A 180 -11.08 10.14 6.12
N ALA A 181 -11.86 10.46 5.09
CA ALA A 181 -12.85 11.54 5.13
C ALA A 181 -13.90 11.33 6.23
N ILE A 182 -14.44 10.12 6.35
CA ILE A 182 -15.44 9.77 7.39
C ILE A 182 -14.85 9.88 8.80
N LEU A 183 -13.57 9.57 8.94
CA LEU A 183 -12.86 9.69 10.20
C LEU A 183 -12.29 11.11 10.43
N GLY A 184 -12.52 12.07 9.55
CA GLY A 184 -12.02 13.44 9.70
C GLY A 184 -10.50 13.60 9.51
N HIS A 185 -9.82 12.61 8.92
CA HIS A 185 -8.39 12.72 8.60
C HIS A 185 -8.19 13.44 7.26
N PRO A 186 -7.52 14.62 7.24
CA PRO A 186 -7.40 15.42 6.02
C PRO A 186 -6.29 14.93 5.07
N ILE A 187 -5.35 14.14 5.59
CA ILE A 187 -4.14 13.72 4.88
C ILE A 187 -3.84 12.24 5.19
N LEU A 188 -3.60 11.48 4.11
CA LEU A 188 -2.98 10.16 4.15
C LEU A 188 -1.50 10.29 3.82
N TYR A 189 -0.66 9.49 4.46
CA TYR A 189 0.78 9.46 4.29
C TYR A 189 1.21 8.08 3.78
N LEU A 190 2.29 8.02 3.00
CA LEU A 190 2.80 6.76 2.48
C LEU A 190 4.25 6.85 2.05
N GLU A 191 4.96 5.73 2.15
CA GLU A 191 6.33 5.57 1.69
C GLU A 191 6.34 4.55 0.54
N PRO A 192 6.54 4.98 -0.72
CA PRO A 192 6.62 4.05 -1.83
C PRO A 192 7.86 3.18 -1.72
N LEU A 193 7.65 1.87 -1.66
CA LEU A 193 8.72 0.89 -1.61
C LEU A 193 9.57 0.89 -2.88
N THR A 194 8.94 1.07 -4.04
CA THR A 194 9.60 1.07 -5.35
C THR A 194 9.34 2.36 -6.13
N TYR A 195 10.17 2.62 -7.16
CA TYR A 195 9.95 3.71 -8.11
C TYR A 195 8.57 3.63 -8.79
N LEU A 196 8.12 2.41 -9.10
CA LEU A 196 6.81 2.20 -9.71
C LEU A 196 5.66 2.57 -8.75
N ASP A 197 5.82 2.29 -7.45
CA ASP A 197 4.83 2.67 -6.45
C ASP A 197 4.71 4.19 -6.35
N ALA A 198 5.85 4.90 -6.29
CA ALA A 198 5.86 6.36 -6.25
C ALA A 198 5.10 6.95 -7.45
N TRP A 199 5.41 6.47 -8.66
CA TRP A 199 4.71 6.89 -9.88
C TRP A 199 3.22 6.51 -9.87
N LEU A 200 2.86 5.32 -9.37
CA LEU A 200 1.46 4.93 -9.23
C LEU A 200 0.72 5.90 -8.31
N PHE A 201 1.33 6.32 -7.19
CA PHE A 201 0.73 7.23 -6.24
C PHE A 201 0.60 8.66 -6.79
N GLU A 202 1.54 9.16 -7.59
CA GLU A 202 1.35 10.41 -8.35
C GLU A 202 0.06 10.36 -9.17
N ARG A 203 -0.15 9.24 -9.88
CA ARG A 203 -1.38 8.99 -10.67
C ARG A 203 -2.63 8.70 -9.84
N ARG A 204 -2.52 8.69 -8.51
CA ARG A 204 -3.65 8.68 -7.55
C ARG A 204 -3.81 10.03 -6.84
N GLY A 205 -3.06 11.03 -7.26
CA GLY A 205 -3.16 12.40 -6.78
C GLY A 205 -2.32 12.65 -5.53
N CYS A 206 -1.38 11.77 -5.20
CA CYS A 206 -0.42 12.00 -4.13
C CYS A 206 0.61 13.05 -4.56
N GLY A 207 0.99 13.92 -3.64
CA GLY A 207 2.13 14.81 -3.74
C GLY A 207 3.33 14.29 -2.93
N TYR A 208 4.48 14.93 -3.07
CA TYR A 208 5.67 14.60 -2.30
C TYR A 208 5.78 15.47 -1.04
N ILE A 209 6.09 14.83 0.08
CA ILE A 209 6.65 15.46 1.27
C ILE A 209 8.15 15.60 1.08
N SER A 210 8.80 14.52 0.62
CA SER A 210 10.22 14.45 0.28
C SER A 210 10.45 13.50 -0.90
N GLY A 211 11.58 13.64 -1.59
CA GLY A 211 11.93 12.78 -2.72
C GLY A 211 11.52 13.29 -4.11
N ARG A 212 10.78 14.41 -4.21
CA ARG A 212 10.44 15.04 -5.51
C ARG A 212 11.67 15.31 -6.38
N ARG A 213 12.70 15.93 -5.79
CA ARG A 213 13.95 16.26 -6.49
C ARG A 213 14.67 15.01 -7.00
N LEU A 214 14.61 13.91 -6.25
CA LEU A 214 15.15 12.62 -6.68
C LEU A 214 14.37 12.11 -7.91
N MET A 215 13.05 12.13 -7.87
CA MET A 215 12.21 11.70 -9.00
C MET A 215 12.45 12.53 -10.27
N GLU A 216 12.55 13.85 -10.14
CA GLU A 216 12.89 14.75 -11.25
C GLU A 216 14.31 14.49 -11.79
N LYS A 217 15.30 14.28 -10.90
CA LYS A 217 16.67 13.92 -11.29
C LYS A 217 16.72 12.57 -12.02
N ILE A 218 15.98 11.57 -11.54
CA ILE A 218 15.81 10.27 -12.20
C ILE A 218 15.25 10.47 -13.61
N HIS A 219 14.23 11.32 -13.76
CA HIS A 219 13.63 11.56 -15.06
C HIS A 219 14.61 12.14 -16.07
N VAL A 220 15.37 13.16 -15.67
CA VAL A 220 16.42 13.75 -16.50
C VAL A 220 17.47 12.71 -16.83
N ALA A 221 17.98 11.98 -15.83
CA ALA A 221 19.11 11.08 -16.04
C ALA A 221 18.78 9.85 -16.93
N PHE A 222 17.50 9.51 -17.09
CA PHE A 222 17.04 8.48 -18.04
C PHE A 222 16.78 9.00 -19.48
N GLN A 223 16.96 10.29 -19.76
CA GLN A 223 16.81 10.81 -21.12
C GLN A 223 17.96 10.37 -22.03
N PRO A 224 17.75 10.27 -23.36
CA PRO A 224 18.81 9.93 -24.29
C PRO A 224 20.04 10.84 -24.13
N GLY A 225 21.22 10.22 -23.99
CA GLY A 225 22.50 10.93 -23.78
C GLY A 225 22.89 11.12 -22.31
N GLU A 226 22.00 10.81 -21.37
CA GLU A 226 22.24 10.98 -19.93
C GLU A 226 22.77 9.71 -19.24
N PRO A 227 23.36 9.81 -18.03
CA PRO A 227 24.09 8.69 -17.42
C PRO A 227 23.26 7.42 -17.15
N LEU A 228 22.00 7.52 -16.70
CA LEU A 228 21.18 6.32 -16.48
C LEU A 228 20.76 5.70 -17.81
N HIS A 229 20.50 6.49 -18.84
CA HIS A 229 20.21 5.97 -20.17
C HIS A 229 21.43 5.24 -20.75
N ALA A 230 22.63 5.80 -20.60
CA ALA A 230 23.86 5.15 -21.04
C ALA A 230 24.13 3.83 -20.27
N ALA A 231 23.77 3.78 -18.99
CA ALA A 231 23.89 2.59 -18.14
C ALA A 231 22.84 1.50 -18.41
N LEU A 232 21.87 1.73 -19.31
CA LEU A 232 20.99 0.69 -19.85
C LEU A 232 21.68 -0.04 -21.01
N ASP A 233 22.79 -0.71 -20.70
CA ASP A 233 23.72 -1.33 -21.65
C ASP A 233 23.48 -2.83 -21.87
N GLY A 234 22.49 -3.41 -21.20
CA GLY A 234 22.19 -4.85 -21.23
C GLY A 234 23.11 -5.70 -20.36
N SER A 235 23.94 -5.10 -19.50
CA SER A 235 24.85 -5.81 -18.58
C SER A 235 24.14 -6.77 -17.61
N THR A 236 22.87 -6.49 -17.28
CA THR A 236 21.99 -7.37 -16.52
C THR A 236 20.63 -7.49 -17.22
N PRO A 237 19.84 -8.54 -16.93
CA PRO A 237 18.45 -8.63 -17.40
C PRO A 237 17.62 -7.38 -17.04
N PHE A 238 17.99 -6.68 -15.97
CA PHE A 238 17.29 -5.51 -15.45
C PHE A 238 17.76 -4.16 -16.03
N ARG A 239 18.73 -4.13 -16.97
CA ARG A 239 19.31 -2.90 -17.56
C ARG A 239 19.26 -2.89 -19.09
N GLN A 240 18.15 -3.31 -19.66
CA GLN A 240 17.98 -3.39 -21.11
C GLN A 240 17.80 -2.00 -21.76
N PRO A 241 18.39 -1.74 -22.94
CA PRO A 241 18.36 -0.42 -23.60
C PRO A 241 16.99 0.22 -23.79
N GLY A 242 15.91 -0.58 -23.90
CA GLY A 242 14.55 -0.06 -24.07
C GLY A 242 13.85 0.39 -22.79
N GLN A 243 14.39 0.07 -21.61
CA GLN A 243 13.67 0.20 -20.34
C GLN A 243 13.39 1.64 -19.90
N TRP A 244 14.16 2.62 -20.39
CA TRP A 244 13.95 4.04 -20.05
C TRP A 244 12.58 4.57 -20.49
N ARG A 245 11.88 3.91 -21.42
CA ARG A 245 10.57 4.35 -21.92
C ARG A 245 9.38 3.95 -21.05
N THR A 246 9.56 2.97 -20.16
CA THR A 246 8.48 2.41 -19.36
C THR A 246 8.75 2.61 -17.87
N VAL A 247 7.70 2.84 -17.08
CA VAL A 247 7.83 2.94 -15.62
C VAL A 247 8.34 1.63 -15.02
N ARG A 248 7.87 0.48 -15.53
CA ARG A 248 8.32 -0.83 -15.07
C ARG A 248 9.79 -1.09 -15.38
N GLY A 249 10.23 -0.74 -16.59
CA GLY A 249 11.63 -0.85 -16.98
C GLY A 249 12.55 -0.01 -16.10
N ARG A 250 12.21 1.27 -15.88
CA ARG A 250 12.94 2.13 -14.94
C ARG A 250 12.95 1.57 -13.52
N ALA A 251 11.81 1.04 -13.06
CA ALA A 251 11.72 0.47 -11.72
C ALA A 251 12.63 -0.75 -11.52
N TRP A 252 12.72 -1.65 -12.51
CA TRP A 252 13.65 -2.78 -12.45
C TRP A 252 15.11 -2.35 -12.49
N ALA A 253 15.46 -1.38 -13.36
CA ALA A 253 16.83 -0.85 -13.39
C ALA A 253 17.21 -0.17 -12.06
N ILE A 254 16.29 0.56 -11.44
CA ILE A 254 16.46 1.17 -10.11
C ILE A 254 16.60 0.11 -9.02
N HIS A 255 15.77 -0.93 -9.04
CA HIS A 255 15.88 -2.09 -8.14
C HIS A 255 17.24 -2.80 -8.30
N ASP A 256 17.79 -2.79 -9.52
CA ASP A 256 19.12 -3.30 -9.83
C ASP A 256 20.27 -2.33 -9.48
N GLY A 257 19.97 -1.22 -8.81
CA GLY A 257 20.97 -0.29 -8.29
C GLY A 257 21.54 0.69 -9.31
N ILE A 258 20.88 0.89 -10.46
CA ILE A 258 21.39 1.80 -11.52
C ILE A 258 21.59 3.25 -11.02
N LEU A 259 20.88 3.68 -9.97
CA LEU A 259 21.01 5.03 -9.40
C LEU A 259 22.42 5.35 -8.87
N ALA A 260 23.22 4.33 -8.55
CA ALA A 260 24.60 4.52 -8.12
C ALA A 260 25.45 5.25 -9.19
N THR A 261 25.09 5.17 -10.48
CA THR A 261 25.82 5.86 -11.56
C THR A 261 25.72 7.39 -11.48
N ILE A 262 24.72 7.92 -10.79
CA ILE A 262 24.51 9.36 -10.57
C ILE A 262 24.68 9.76 -9.10
N GLY A 263 25.29 8.88 -8.29
CA GLY A 263 25.53 9.08 -6.87
C GLY A 263 24.26 9.10 -6.01
N GLU A 264 23.18 8.46 -6.48
CA GLU A 264 21.89 8.39 -5.78
C GLU A 264 21.57 6.96 -5.33
N SER A 265 20.60 6.83 -4.45
CA SER A 265 19.96 5.56 -4.11
C SER A 265 18.46 5.75 -3.91
N TRP A 266 17.68 4.67 -4.02
CA TRP A 266 16.24 4.74 -3.80
C TRP A 266 15.96 4.80 -2.29
N ASN A 267 15.87 6.01 -1.74
CA ASN A 267 15.53 6.24 -0.34
C ASN A 267 14.87 7.61 -0.14
N GLY A 268 14.31 7.83 1.06
CA GLY A 268 13.85 9.17 1.48
C GLY A 268 12.63 9.71 0.70
N VAL A 269 11.93 8.85 -0.04
CA VAL A 269 10.70 9.23 -0.74
C VAL A 269 9.52 9.08 0.22
N ARG A 270 8.88 10.20 0.53
CA ARG A 270 7.65 10.24 1.34
C ARG A 270 6.59 11.03 0.58
N MET A 271 5.37 10.50 0.56
CA MET A 271 4.27 11.09 -0.18
C MET A 271 3.07 11.32 0.74
N ALA A 272 2.22 12.26 0.33
CA ALA A 272 0.96 12.55 0.99
C ALA A 272 -0.18 12.63 -0.02
N LYS A 273 -1.34 12.13 0.36
CA LYS A 273 -2.61 12.35 -0.34
C LYS A 273 -3.50 13.22 0.54
N ARG A 274 -3.72 14.46 0.12
CA ARG A 274 -4.76 15.31 0.71
C ARG A 274 -6.12 14.82 0.24
N VAL A 275 -7.02 14.56 1.18
CA VAL A 275 -8.38 14.08 0.90
C VAL A 275 -9.13 15.13 0.05
N GLY A 276 -9.75 14.66 -1.02
CA GLY A 276 -10.51 15.48 -1.99
C GLY A 276 -9.63 16.25 -2.98
N TYR A 277 -8.31 16.08 -2.96
CA TYR A 277 -7.39 16.89 -3.78
C TYR A 277 -6.47 16.05 -4.66
N MET A 278 -6.25 16.50 -5.89
CA MET A 278 -5.28 15.93 -6.82
C MET A 278 -4.04 16.81 -6.86
N ALA A 279 -2.89 16.29 -6.42
CA ALA A 279 -1.64 17.06 -6.41
C ALA A 279 -1.13 17.43 -7.80
N GLY A 280 -1.51 16.68 -8.84
CA GLY A 280 -1.09 16.95 -10.22
C GLY A 280 0.41 16.72 -10.47
N MET A 281 1.05 15.86 -9.68
CA MET A 281 2.45 15.48 -9.90
C MET A 281 2.58 14.62 -11.15
N ASP A 282 3.61 14.90 -11.94
CA ASP A 282 4.03 14.08 -13.08
C ASP A 282 5.55 14.17 -13.22
N THR A 283 6.26 13.31 -12.47
CA THR A 283 7.74 13.24 -12.54
C THR A 283 8.23 12.29 -13.62
N PHE A 284 7.33 11.64 -14.36
CA PHE A 284 7.68 10.92 -15.58
C PHE A 284 6.67 11.21 -16.71
N PRO A 285 6.76 12.41 -17.32
CA PRO A 285 5.90 12.78 -18.43
C PRO A 285 5.99 11.80 -19.59
N GLY A 286 4.82 11.46 -20.14
CA GLY A 286 4.72 10.52 -21.28
C GLY A 286 5.04 9.06 -20.93
N ALA A 287 5.10 8.71 -19.64
CA ALA A 287 5.39 7.35 -19.20
C ALA A 287 4.48 6.30 -19.85
N LEU A 288 5.10 5.24 -20.37
CA LEU A 288 4.42 3.99 -20.72
C LEU A 288 4.42 3.05 -19.52
N TYR A 289 3.36 2.25 -19.34
CA TYR A 289 3.27 1.28 -18.26
C TYR A 289 4.12 0.04 -18.56
#